data_AF-A0A920MBI0-F1
#
_entry.id   AF-A0A920MBI0-F1
#
_cell.length_a   1.000
_cell.length_b   1.000
_cell.length_c   1.000
_cell.angle_alpha   90.00
_cell.angle_beta   90.00
_cell.angle_gamma   90.00
#
_symmetry.space_group_name_H-M   'P 1'
#
loop_
_entity.id
_entity.type
_entity.pdbx_description
1 polymer ?
#
loop_
_entity_poly.entity_id
_entity_poly.type
_entity_poly.pdbx_seq_one_letter_code
_entity_poly.pdbx_strand_id
1 'polypeptide(L)' 'MTNIFYPKLSGGCHANRDIPKLITDAGLNIIEKDTMYLPGSVKFLGYNYWGVAVR' A
#
# COMPACT_ATOMS: atom_id res chain seq x y z
N MET A 1 -4.37 10.46 11.50
CA MET A 1 -4.35 11.89 11.10
C MET A 1 -4.62 12.11 9.61
N THR A 2 -4.13 11.25 8.70
CA THR A 2 -4.33 11.37 7.24
C THR A 2 -5.74 11.06 6.72
N ASN A 3 -6.55 10.32 7.49
CA ASN A 3 -7.90 9.87 7.10
C ASN A 3 -8.91 11.01 6.82
N ILE A 4 -8.67 12.23 7.34
CA ILE A 4 -9.52 13.40 7.06
C ILE A 4 -9.21 14.01 5.68
N PHE A 5 -7.99 13.82 5.17
CA PHE A 5 -7.52 14.48 3.94
C PHE A 5 -7.96 13.73 2.68
N TYR A 6 -7.91 12.39 2.67
CA TYR A 6 -8.20 11.61 1.48
C TYR A 6 -9.65 11.72 0.97
N PRO A 7 -10.70 11.72 1.81
CA PRO A 7 -12.06 11.94 1.35
C PRO A 7 -12.21 13.28 0.60
N LYS A 8 -11.46 14.31 1.02
CA LYS A 8 -11.50 15.64 0.41
C LYS A 8 -10.61 15.80 -0.83
N LEU A 9 -9.46 15.12 -0.87
CA LEU A 9 -8.44 15.33 -1.93
C LEU A 9 -8.41 14.22 -2.98
N SER A 10 -8.82 12.99 -2.64
CA SER A 10 -8.70 11.81 -3.49
C SER A 10 -9.97 10.96 -3.50
N GLY A 11 -11.11 11.53 -3.10
CA GLY A 11 -12.39 10.81 -3.04
C GLY A 11 -12.38 9.59 -2.12
N GLY A 12 -11.48 9.56 -1.13
CA GLY A 12 -11.33 8.45 -0.19
C GLY A 12 -10.26 7.42 -0.57
N CYS A 13 -9.50 7.63 -1.65
CA CYS A 13 -8.35 6.77 -1.96
C CYS A 13 -7.18 7.04 -1.00
N HIS A 14 -6.83 6.07 -0.15
CA HIS A 14 -5.77 6.21 0.85
C HIS A 14 -4.45 5.63 0.35
N ALA A 15 -3.54 6.49 -0.10
CA ALA A 15 -2.20 6.08 -0.54
C ALA A 15 -1.26 5.68 0.62
N ASN A 16 -1.66 5.84 1.88
CA ASN A 16 -0.85 5.57 3.07
C ASN A 16 -1.29 4.31 3.84
N ARG A 17 -2.01 3.39 3.19
CA ARG A 17 -2.40 2.14 3.85
C ARG A 17 -1.17 1.29 4.12
N ASP A 18 -1.12 0.70 5.31
CA ASP A 18 -0.09 -0.28 5.67
C ASP A 18 -0.46 -1.63 5.05
N ILE A 19 -0.04 -1.84 3.80
CA ILE A 19 -0.35 -3.05 3.03
C ILE A 19 0.18 -4.32 3.72
N PRO A 20 1.44 -4.38 4.20
CA PRO A 20 1.93 -5.55 4.95
C PRO A 20 1.06 -5.90 6.15
N LYS A 21 0.67 -4.90 6.96
CA LYS A 21 -0.20 -5.12 8.11
C LYS A 21 -1.55 -5.68 7.71
N LEU A 22 -2.16 -5.15 6.66
CA LEU A 22 -3.47 -5.63 6.16
C LEU A 22 -3.40 -7.10 5.72
N ILE A 23 -2.30 -7.52 5.09
CA ILE A 23 -2.08 -8.90 4.66
C ILE A 23 -1.90 -9.81 5.89
N THR A 24 -1.07 -9.42 6.87
CA THR A 24 -0.86 -10.22 8.09
C THR A 24 -2.10 -10.30 8.96
N ASP A 25 -2.87 -9.20 9.10
CA ASP A 25 -4.12 -9.16 9.86
C ASP A 25 -5.19 -10.07 9.23
N ALA A 26 -5.08 -10.40 7.93
CA ALA A 26 -5.92 -11.39 7.24
C ALA A 26 -5.50 -12.85 7.49
N GLY A 27 -4.46 -13.09 8.30
CA GLY A 27 -3.94 -14.42 8.62
C GLY A 27 -3.10 -15.04 7.50
N LEU A 28 -2.45 -14.20 6.68
CA LEU A 28 -1.49 -14.63 5.66
C LEU A 28 -0.06 -14.35 6.14
N ASN A 29 0.84 -15.29 5.87
CA ASN A 29 2.27 -15.17 6.08
C ASN A 29 2.93 -14.67 4.79
N ILE A 30 3.54 -13.49 4.85
CA ILE A 30 4.30 -12.91 3.74
C ILE A 30 5.66 -13.61 3.67
N ILE A 31 5.96 -14.26 2.54
CA ILE A 31 7.23 -14.98 2.32
C ILE A 31 8.20 -14.20 1.43
N GLU A 32 7.67 -13.36 0.54
CA GLU A 32 8.44 -12.48 -0.34
C GLU A 32 7.80 -11.10 -0.35
N LYS A 33 8.61 -10.05 -0.27
CA LYS A 33 8.12 -8.68 -0.24
C LYS A 33 9.17 -7.69 -0.74
N ASP A 34 8.88 -7.11 -1.89
CA ASP A 34 9.61 -6.01 -2.48
C ASP A 34 8.75 -4.76 -2.57
N THR A 35 9.43 -3.62 -2.68
CA THR A 35 8.79 -2.32 -2.83
C THR A 35 9.62 -1.38 -3.68
N MET A 36 8.99 -0.57 -4.52
CA MET A 36 9.65 0.56 -5.20
C MET A 36 8.66 1.67 -5.55
N TYR A 37 9.24 2.81 -5.90
CA TYR A 37 8.56 3.79 -6.74
C TYR A 37 8.69 3.39 -8.20
N LEU A 38 7.57 3.20 -8.90
CA LEU A 38 7.59 2.79 -10.29
C LEU A 38 8.24 3.87 -11.18
N PRO A 39 9.13 3.50 -12.10
CA PRO A 39 9.72 4.44 -13.04
C PRO A 39 8.63 5.03 -13.95
N GLY A 40 8.71 6.33 -14.22
CA GLY A 40 7.72 7.04 -15.05
C GLY A 40 6.40 7.38 -14.34
N SER A 41 6.19 6.92 -13.10
CA SER A 41 5.03 7.32 -12.29
C SER A 41 5.30 8.61 -11.52
N VAL A 42 4.22 9.33 -11.19
CA VAL A 42 4.30 10.48 -10.28
C VAL A 42 4.77 9.98 -8.91
N LYS A 43 5.94 10.42 -8.44
CA LYS A 43 6.65 9.83 -7.30
C LYS A 43 5.77 9.56 -6.07
N PHE A 44 4.91 10.50 -5.67
CA PHE A 44 4.06 10.30 -4.48
C PHE A 44 2.85 9.36 -4.69
N LEU A 45 2.50 9.04 -5.94
CA LEU A 45 1.45 8.05 -6.30
C LEU A 45 2.04 6.73 -6.79
N GLY A 46 3.35 6.67 -6.97
CA GLY A 46 4.06 5.58 -7.63
C GLY A 46 4.57 4.47 -6.72
N TYR A 47 4.35 4.57 -5.41
CA TYR A 47 4.89 3.58 -4.46
C TYR A 47 4.07 2.29 -4.50
N ASN A 48 4.73 1.17 -4.79
CA ASN A 48 4.10 -0.13 -4.97
C ASN A 48 4.79 -1.21 -4.13
N TYR A 49 4.00 -2.23 -3.76
CA TYR A 49 4.43 -3.45 -3.09
C TYR A 49 4.19 -4.64 -4.04
N TRP A 50 5.10 -5.61 -4.09
CA TRP A 50 4.88 -6.90 -4.76
C TRP A 50 5.57 -8.04 -3.99
N GLY A 51 5.15 -9.27 -4.25
CA GLY A 51 5.68 -10.46 -3.59
C GLY A 51 4.65 -11.56 -3.47
N VAL A 52 4.86 -12.46 -2.50
CA VAL A 52 4.05 -13.67 -2.30
C VAL A 52 3.68 -13.80 -0.84
N ALA A 53 2.42 -14.16 -0.59
CA ALA A 53 1.91 -14.51 0.73
C ALA A 53 1.17 -15.84 0.67
N VAL A 54 1.32 -16.65 1.72
CA VAL A 54 0.69 -17.97 1.88
C VAL A 54 -0.13 -17.98 3.17
N ARG A 55 -1.04 -18.94 3.31
CA ARG A 55 -1.79 -19.14 4.55
C ARG A 55 -1.01 -19.98 5.53
#